data_AF-A0A538P0P1-F1
#
_entry.id   AF-A0A538P0P1-F1
#
_cell.length_a   1.000
_cell.length_b   1.000
_cell.length_c   1.000
_cell.angle_alpha   90.00
_cell.angle_beta   90.00
_cell.angle_gamma   90.00
#
_symmetry.space_group_name_H-M   'P 1'
#
loop_
_entity.id
_entity.type
_entity.pdbx_description
1 polymer ?
#
loop_
_entity_poly.entity_id
_entity_poly.type
_entity_poly.pdbx_seq_one_letter_code
_entity_poly.pdbx_strand_id
1 'polypeptide(L)'
;VFGIGLGYVYEIFLVGPNAVAVGSGLIIPTLVGSNQLFLVVGIIGATVMPHALVLHSSLTKARAVGLDLEQRKKLLRYHKWDAIGNLTVAGLINMAILIMSAAAFFAAGLTVATVNEAYKTLAPLFGFAASVVFALTLLFSGLSSSTVGVLAGQSILEGFLGTKLNPWFRRIILRVINVIPTSIAISLHYDP
;
A
#
# COMPACT_ATOMS: atom_id res chain seq x y z
N VAL A 1 -8.94 4.46 -4.78
CA VAL A 1 -8.78 3.06 -4.31
C VAL A 1 -9.98 2.20 -4.68
N PHE A 2 -11.19 2.49 -4.19
CA PHE A 2 -12.38 1.69 -4.53
C PHE A 2 -12.64 1.53 -6.04
N GLY A 3 -12.49 2.59 -6.84
CA GLY A 3 -12.67 2.50 -8.30
C GLY A 3 -11.66 1.57 -9.00
N ILE A 4 -10.39 1.57 -8.56
CA ILE A 4 -9.36 0.66 -9.09
C ILE A 4 -9.59 -0.77 -8.61
N GLY A 5 -9.95 -0.94 -7.34
CA GLY A 5 -10.29 -2.24 -6.78
C GLY A 5 -11.44 -2.91 -7.53
N LEU A 6 -12.51 -2.15 -7.83
CA LEU A 6 -13.62 -2.64 -8.64
C LEU A 6 -13.20 -2.94 -10.09
N GLY A 7 -12.30 -2.15 -10.67
CA GLY A 7 -11.72 -2.42 -11.99
C GLY A 7 -11.00 -3.77 -12.04
N TYR A 8 -10.12 -4.05 -11.08
CA TYR A 8 -9.41 -5.34 -11.01
C TYR A 8 -10.35 -6.53 -10.73
N VAL A 9 -11.37 -6.34 -9.90
CA VAL A 9 -12.40 -7.37 -9.70
C VAL A 9 -13.12 -7.67 -11.02
N TYR A 10 -13.45 -6.65 -11.81
CA TYR A 10 -14.06 -6.83 -13.12
C TYR A 10 -13.11 -7.54 -14.13
N GLU A 11 -11.81 -7.21 -14.12
CA GLU A 11 -10.79 -7.93 -14.94
C GLU A 11 -10.74 -9.41 -14.60
N ILE A 12 -10.81 -9.78 -13.32
CA ILE A 12 -10.82 -11.18 -12.90
C ILE A 12 -11.99 -11.94 -13.51
N PHE A 13 -13.18 -11.32 -13.58
CA PHE A 13 -14.34 -11.97 -14.21
C PHE A 13 -14.18 -12.14 -15.73
N LEU A 14 -13.48 -11.22 -16.41
CA LEU A 14 -13.24 -11.30 -17.85
C LEU A 14 -12.13 -12.27 -18.23
N VAL A 15 -11.03 -12.27 -17.47
CA VAL A 15 -9.90 -13.19 -17.70
C VAL A 15 -10.27 -14.62 -17.31
N GLY A 16 -11.20 -14.80 -16.38
CA GLY A 16 -11.70 -16.12 -15.96
C GLY A 16 -10.58 -17.03 -15.43
N PRO A 17 -9.82 -16.61 -14.40
CA PRO A 17 -8.74 -17.43 -13.88
C PRO A 17 -9.27 -18.75 -13.32
N ASN A 18 -8.44 -19.79 -13.37
CA ASN A 18 -8.80 -21.10 -12.84
C ASN A 18 -9.07 -21.00 -11.33
N ALA A 19 -10.34 -21.05 -10.94
CA ALA A 19 -10.79 -20.90 -9.56
C ALA A 19 -10.23 -22.00 -8.63
N VAL A 20 -9.97 -23.20 -9.16
CA VAL A 20 -9.38 -24.31 -8.40
C VAL A 20 -7.93 -23.99 -8.08
N ALA A 21 -7.16 -23.47 -9.05
CA ALA A 21 -5.76 -23.07 -8.84
C ALA A 21 -5.64 -21.90 -7.85
N VAL A 22 -6.54 -20.91 -7.95
CA VAL A 22 -6.63 -19.79 -6.99
C VAL A 22 -6.94 -20.31 -5.59
N GLY A 23 -7.93 -21.21 -5.46
CA GLY A 23 -8.31 -21.81 -4.20
C GLY A 23 -7.19 -22.64 -3.56
N SER A 24 -6.48 -23.46 -4.36
CA SER A 24 -5.35 -24.24 -3.85
C SER A 24 -4.17 -23.35 -3.44
N GLY A 25 -3.88 -22.28 -4.18
CA GLY A 25 -2.81 -21.34 -3.86
C GLY A 25 -3.08 -20.50 -2.61
N LEU A 26 -4.36 -20.27 -2.27
CA LEU A 26 -4.75 -19.58 -1.05
C LEU A 26 -4.56 -20.44 0.21
N ILE A 27 -4.71 -21.76 0.08
CA ILE A 27 -4.64 -22.73 1.19
C ILE A 27 -3.23 -23.29 1.36
N ILE A 28 -2.50 -23.52 0.26
CA ILE A 28 -1.19 -24.18 0.26
C ILE A 28 -0.16 -23.24 -0.39
N PRO A 29 0.54 -22.43 0.40
CA PRO A 29 1.61 -21.58 -0.11
C PRO A 29 2.83 -22.43 -0.46
N THR A 30 3.15 -22.54 -1.75
CA THR A 30 4.37 -23.20 -2.23
C THR A 30 5.45 -22.17 -2.53
N LEU A 31 6.55 -22.20 -1.79
CA LEU A 31 7.73 -21.35 -2.05
C LEU A 31 8.75 -22.17 -2.83
N VAL A 32 8.86 -21.91 -4.13
CA VAL A 32 9.80 -22.54 -5.05
C VAL A 32 10.92 -21.55 -5.36
N GLY A 33 11.85 -21.40 -4.41
CA GLY A 33 13.13 -20.71 -4.61
C GLY A 33 13.28 -19.33 -3.96
N SER A 34 14.52 -18.83 -3.95
CA SER A 34 14.95 -17.62 -3.23
C SER A 34 14.25 -16.35 -3.71
N ASN A 35 13.96 -16.23 -5.02
CA ASN A 35 13.32 -15.04 -5.59
C ASN A 35 11.86 -14.87 -5.13
N GLN A 36 11.14 -15.99 -4.94
CA GLN A 36 9.76 -15.95 -4.43
C GLN A 36 9.71 -15.54 -2.95
N LEU A 37 10.73 -15.93 -2.17
CA LEU A 37 10.87 -15.48 -0.79
C LEU A 37 11.03 -13.95 -0.72
N PHE A 38 11.85 -13.36 -1.60
CA PHE A 38 12.00 -11.91 -1.69
C PHE A 38 10.69 -11.21 -2.05
N LEU A 39 9.92 -11.75 -2.99
CA LEU A 39 8.60 -11.21 -3.34
C LEU A 39 7.62 -11.27 -2.16
N VAL A 40 7.57 -12.40 -1.44
CA VAL A 40 6.69 -12.55 -0.27
C VAL A 40 7.08 -11.60 0.84
N VAL A 41 8.37 -11.49 1.17
CA VAL A 41 8.87 -10.53 2.16
C VAL A 41 8.56 -9.09 1.71
N GLY A 42 8.69 -8.78 0.42
CA GLY A 42 8.32 -7.51 -0.16
C GLY A 42 6.83 -7.19 0.00
N ILE A 43 5.94 -8.14 -0.30
CA ILE A 43 4.48 -7.99 -0.14
C ILE A 43 4.13 -7.79 1.34
N ILE A 44 4.73 -8.56 2.26
CA ILE A 44 4.51 -8.41 3.70
C ILE A 44 5.01 -7.04 4.18
N GLY A 45 6.21 -6.62 3.78
CA GLY A 45 6.77 -5.32 4.16
C GLY A 45 5.98 -4.13 3.60
N ALA A 46 5.47 -4.26 2.38
CA ALA A 46 4.63 -3.23 1.76
C ALA A 46 3.24 -3.12 2.41
N THR A 47 2.69 -4.22 2.93
CA THR A 47 1.37 -4.24 3.58
C THR A 47 1.43 -3.87 5.05
N VAL A 48 2.45 -4.33 5.77
CA VAL A 48 2.66 -4.00 7.18
C VAL A 48 3.58 -2.79 7.29
N MET A 49 3.01 -1.60 7.11
CA MET A 49 3.72 -0.32 7.18
C MET A 49 3.94 0.11 8.65
N PRO A 50 5.18 0.06 9.20
CA PRO A 50 5.39 0.33 10.63
C PRO A 50 5.06 1.77 11.03
N HIS A 51 5.32 2.71 10.12
CA HIS A 51 5.02 4.13 10.32
C HIS A 51 3.50 4.39 10.44
N ALA A 52 2.66 3.63 9.72
CA ALA A 52 1.22 3.73 9.84
C ALA A 52 0.72 3.24 11.21
N LEU A 53 1.33 2.16 11.75
CA LEU A 53 1.02 1.67 13.09
C LEU A 53 1.33 2.70 14.18
N VAL A 54 2.49 3.36 14.08
CA VAL A 54 2.89 4.40 15.05
C VAL A 54 1.94 5.60 14.99
N LEU A 55 1.62 6.08 13.78
CA LEU A 55 0.69 7.20 13.61
C LEU A 55 -0.71 6.84 14.12
N HIS A 56 -1.22 5.65 13.80
CA HIS A 56 -2.53 5.21 14.25
C HIS A 56 -2.59 5.13 15.79
N SER A 57 -1.51 4.66 16.42
CA SER A 57 -1.38 4.65 17.88
C SER A 57 -1.36 6.06 18.49
N SER A 58 -0.60 7.01 17.91
CA SER A 58 -0.52 8.38 18.43
C SER A 58 -1.85 9.13 18.28
N LEU A 59 -2.54 8.98 17.15
CA LEU A 59 -3.87 9.57 16.91
C LEU A 59 -4.94 8.98 17.83
N THR A 60 -4.91 7.66 18.05
CA THR A 60 -5.87 6.99 18.95
C THR A 60 -5.64 7.43 20.40
N LYS A 61 -4.38 7.57 20.83
CA LYS A 61 -4.06 8.10 22.17
C LYS A 61 -4.55 9.54 22.34
N ALA A 62 -4.35 10.41 21.34
CA ALA A 62 -4.82 11.79 21.38
C ALA A 62 -6.35 11.89 21.51
N ARG A 63 -7.11 10.99 20.85
CA ARG A 63 -8.58 10.92 20.95
C ARG A 63 -9.09 10.31 22.26
N ALA A 64 -8.25 9.57 22.97
CA ALA A 64 -8.60 8.92 24.23
C ALA A 64 -8.35 9.78 25.48
N VAL A 65 -7.80 11.00 25.30
CA VAL A 65 -7.58 11.97 26.39
C VAL A 65 -8.93 12.46 26.92
N GLY A 66 -9.12 12.42 28.24
CA GLY A 66 -10.35 12.88 28.90
C GLY A 66 -11.54 11.89 28.88
N LEU A 67 -11.39 10.72 28.24
CA LEU A 67 -12.41 9.67 28.26
C LEU A 67 -12.31 8.78 29.50
N ASP A 68 -13.46 8.40 30.04
CA ASP A 68 -13.57 7.40 31.11
C ASP A 68 -13.20 5.98 30.60
N LEU A 69 -12.90 5.05 31.51
CA LEU A 69 -12.45 3.69 31.19
C LEU A 69 -13.44 2.94 30.28
N GLU A 70 -14.75 3.05 30.52
CA GLU A 70 -15.78 2.41 29.70
C GLU A 70 -15.89 3.06 28.30
N GLN A 71 -15.75 4.37 28.22
CA GLN A 71 -15.75 5.10 26.94
C GLN A 71 -14.51 4.74 26.11
N ARG A 72 -13.34 4.58 26.74
CA ARG A 72 -12.11 4.11 26.07
C ARG A 72 -12.26 2.71 25.51
N LYS A 73 -12.82 1.76 26.27
CA LYS A 73 -13.08 0.40 25.78
C LYS A 73 -14.01 0.40 24.57
N LYS A 74 -15.07 1.22 24.59
CA LYS A 74 -16.01 1.36 23.48
C LYS A 74 -15.34 1.94 22.24
N LEU A 75 -14.54 3.00 22.40
CA LEU A 75 -13.77 3.63 21.32
C LEU A 75 -12.77 2.63 20.69
N LEU A 76 -12.05 1.87 21.51
CA LEU A 76 -11.12 0.84 21.04
C LEU A 76 -11.83 -0.27 20.25
N ARG A 77 -13.02 -0.70 20.69
CA ARG A 77 -13.82 -1.68 19.94
C ARG A 77 -14.24 -1.17 18.57
N TYR A 78 -14.69 0.08 18.47
CA TYR A 78 -15.04 0.68 17.17
C TYR A 78 -13.82 0.82 16.26
N HIS A 79 -12.71 1.34 16.78
CA HIS A 79 -11.47 1.45 15.99
C HIS A 79 -10.94 0.09 15.54
N LYS A 80 -11.06 -0.96 16.38
CA LYS A 80 -10.69 -2.32 15.99
C LYS A 80 -11.51 -2.80 14.80
N TRP A 81 -12.83 -2.64 14.83
CA TRP A 81 -13.70 -3.08 13.74
C TRP A 81 -13.52 -2.26 12.47
N ASP A 82 -13.34 -0.95 12.59
CA ASP A 82 -13.01 -0.07 11.46
C ASP A 82 -11.66 -0.45 10.81
N ALA A 83 -10.63 -0.68 11.63
CA ALA A 83 -9.32 -1.11 11.13
C ALA A 83 -9.38 -2.49 10.46
N ILE A 84 -10.09 -3.46 11.06
CA ILE A 84 -10.29 -4.78 10.46
C ILE A 84 -11.00 -4.65 9.11
N GLY A 85 -12.11 -3.91 9.04
CA GLY A 85 -12.85 -3.72 7.79
C GLY A 85 -11.99 -3.11 6.69
N ASN A 86 -11.28 -2.01 7.00
CA ASN A 86 -10.43 -1.32 6.04
C ASN A 86 -9.25 -2.18 5.57
N LEU A 87 -8.58 -2.90 6.48
CA LEU A 87 -7.47 -3.80 6.14
C LEU A 87 -7.93 -5.03 5.34
N THR A 88 -9.11 -5.58 5.64
CA THR A 88 -9.69 -6.67 4.84
C THR A 88 -9.98 -6.22 3.41
N VAL A 89 -10.58 -5.03 3.23
CA VAL A 89 -10.83 -4.47 1.89
C VAL A 89 -9.51 -4.23 1.15
N ALA A 90 -8.51 -3.65 1.80
CA ALA A 90 -7.18 -3.45 1.19
C ALA A 90 -6.53 -4.79 0.80
N GLY A 91 -6.63 -5.80 1.66
CA GLY A 91 -6.13 -7.16 1.38
C GLY A 91 -6.83 -7.82 0.20
N LEU A 92 -8.15 -7.69 0.08
CA LEU A 92 -8.92 -8.19 -1.07
C LEU A 92 -8.49 -7.53 -2.38
N ILE A 93 -8.26 -6.21 -2.36
CA ILE A 93 -7.76 -5.47 -3.53
C ILE A 93 -6.36 -5.96 -3.92
N ASN A 94 -5.45 -6.12 -2.96
CA ASN A 94 -4.10 -6.63 -3.23
C ASN A 94 -4.12 -8.06 -3.79
N MET A 95 -5.00 -8.93 -3.27
CA MET A 95 -5.20 -10.26 -3.83
C MET A 95 -5.75 -10.20 -5.25
N ALA A 96 -6.70 -9.30 -5.53
CA ALA A 96 -7.25 -9.15 -6.87
C ALA A 96 -6.18 -8.70 -7.88
N ILE A 97 -5.34 -7.72 -7.52
CA ILE A 97 -4.22 -7.27 -8.34
C ILE A 97 -3.24 -8.42 -8.62
N LEU A 98 -2.92 -9.23 -7.61
CA LEU A 98 -1.99 -10.36 -7.73
C LEU A 98 -2.55 -11.46 -8.64
N ILE A 99 -3.82 -11.85 -8.46
CA ILE A 99 -4.48 -12.87 -9.27
C ILE A 99 -4.60 -12.41 -10.72
N MET A 100 -5.02 -11.16 -10.96
CA MET A 100 -5.07 -10.59 -12.29
C MET A 100 -3.69 -10.62 -12.94
N SER A 101 -2.67 -10.10 -12.25
CA SER A 101 -1.31 -10.03 -12.81
C SER A 101 -0.79 -11.41 -13.18
N ALA A 102 -1.05 -12.43 -12.35
CA ALA A 102 -0.71 -13.82 -12.66
C ALA A 102 -1.48 -14.35 -13.89
N ALA A 103 -2.78 -14.08 -13.99
CA ALA A 103 -3.61 -14.59 -15.06
C ALA A 103 -3.36 -13.88 -16.41
N ALA A 104 -3.12 -12.57 -16.41
CA ALA A 104 -2.93 -11.78 -17.63
C ALA A 104 -1.50 -11.85 -18.18
N PHE A 105 -0.48 -11.81 -17.31
CA PHE A 105 0.92 -11.71 -17.75
C PHE A 105 1.66 -13.05 -17.68
N PHE A 106 1.44 -13.84 -16.63
CA PHE A 106 2.17 -15.09 -16.43
C PHE A 106 1.70 -16.19 -17.39
N ALA A 107 0.39 -16.21 -17.73
CA ALA A 107 -0.15 -17.11 -18.75
C ALA A 107 0.37 -16.80 -20.18
N ALA A 108 0.79 -15.56 -20.43
CA ALA A 108 1.33 -15.11 -21.71
C ALA A 108 2.87 -15.17 -21.78
N GLY A 109 3.55 -15.61 -20.71
CA GLY A 109 5.02 -15.68 -20.64
C GLY A 109 5.72 -14.31 -20.53
N LEU A 110 4.98 -13.25 -20.19
CA LEU A 110 5.53 -11.90 -20.07
C LEU A 110 5.97 -11.63 -18.63
N THR A 111 7.27 -11.43 -18.41
CA THR A 111 7.83 -10.99 -17.13
C THR A 111 7.69 -9.48 -17.00
N VAL A 112 6.48 -9.04 -16.65
CA VAL A 112 6.20 -7.63 -16.47
C VAL A 112 6.56 -7.21 -15.04
N ALA A 113 7.54 -6.33 -14.90
CA ALA A 113 8.00 -5.83 -13.60
C ALA A 113 7.63 -4.34 -13.34
N THR A 114 7.11 -3.62 -14.35
CA THR A 114 6.99 -2.16 -14.28
C THR A 114 5.55 -1.67 -14.17
N VAL A 115 5.36 -0.56 -13.43
CA VAL A 115 4.07 0.14 -13.28
C VAL A 115 3.49 0.55 -14.64
N ASN A 116 4.36 0.82 -15.62
CA ASN A 116 4.01 1.26 -16.96
C ASN A 116 3.37 0.16 -17.81
N GLU A 117 3.58 -1.10 -17.45
CA GLU A 117 2.97 -2.25 -18.11
C GLU A 117 1.71 -2.72 -17.40
N ALA A 118 1.61 -2.58 -16.07
CA ALA A 118 0.35 -2.74 -15.32
C ALA A 118 -0.75 -1.75 -15.80
N TYR A 119 -0.34 -0.60 -16.32
CA TYR A 119 -1.20 0.32 -17.02
C TYR A 119 -1.85 -0.27 -18.29
N LYS A 120 -1.09 -1.09 -19.04
CA LYS A 120 -1.55 -1.63 -20.33
C LYS A 120 -2.64 -2.68 -20.16
N THR A 121 -2.70 -3.37 -19.02
CA THR A 121 -3.78 -4.32 -18.71
C THR A 121 -5.12 -3.67 -18.45
N LEU A 122 -5.13 -2.43 -17.94
CA LEU A 122 -6.36 -1.67 -17.66
C LEU A 122 -6.91 -0.93 -18.89
N ALA A 123 -6.10 -0.75 -19.93
CA ALA A 123 -6.49 -0.06 -21.16
C ALA A 123 -7.68 -0.67 -21.92
N PRO A 124 -7.86 -2.00 -22.01
CA PRO A 124 -9.00 -2.63 -22.69
C PRO A 124 -10.34 -2.35 -22.00
N LEU A 125 -10.33 -2.03 -20.70
CA LEU A 125 -11.54 -1.89 -19.89
C LEU A 125 -12.11 -0.48 -19.85
N PHE A 126 -11.24 0.50 -19.66
CA PHE A 126 -11.66 1.89 -19.48
C PHE A 126 -11.15 2.80 -20.61
N GLY A 127 -10.49 2.24 -21.63
CA GLY A 127 -9.93 3.00 -22.76
C GLY A 127 -8.99 4.12 -22.31
N PHE A 128 -9.05 5.28 -22.95
CA PHE A 128 -8.30 6.46 -22.53
C PHE A 128 -8.70 6.98 -21.13
N ALA A 129 -9.88 6.65 -20.60
CA ALA A 129 -10.24 7.04 -19.23
C ALA A 129 -9.50 6.20 -18.17
N ALA A 130 -9.09 4.96 -18.51
CA ALA A 130 -8.30 4.08 -17.64
C ALA A 130 -7.01 4.74 -17.18
N SER A 131 -6.32 5.33 -18.15
CA SER A 131 -5.00 5.91 -18.01
C SER A 131 -5.00 7.07 -17.04
N VAL A 132 -5.95 7.97 -17.22
CA VAL A 132 -6.12 9.17 -16.41
C VAL A 132 -6.54 8.78 -14.99
N VAL A 133 -7.50 7.86 -14.84
CA VAL A 133 -7.96 7.42 -13.52
C VAL A 133 -6.86 6.69 -12.75
N PHE A 134 -6.09 5.83 -13.41
CA PHE A 134 -4.96 5.12 -12.81
C PHE A 134 -3.85 6.09 -12.39
N ALA A 135 -3.43 6.98 -13.30
CA ALA A 135 -2.39 7.98 -13.01
C ALA A 135 -2.81 8.93 -11.88
N LEU A 136 -4.05 9.44 -11.91
CA LEU A 136 -4.58 10.28 -10.82
C LEU A 136 -4.63 9.51 -9.50
N THR A 137 -5.05 8.24 -9.51
CA THR A 137 -5.09 7.46 -8.27
C THR A 137 -3.69 7.19 -7.71
N LEU A 138 -2.70 6.89 -8.56
CA LEU A 138 -1.31 6.76 -8.13
C LEU A 138 -0.77 8.08 -7.57
N LEU A 139 -1.08 9.21 -8.21
CA LEU A 139 -0.70 10.53 -7.74
C LEU A 139 -1.31 10.84 -6.36
N PHE A 140 -2.64 10.66 -6.22
CA PHE A 140 -3.33 10.87 -4.95
C PHE A 140 -2.85 9.91 -3.85
N SER A 141 -2.55 8.66 -4.20
CA SER A 141 -1.96 7.67 -3.27
C SER A 141 -0.59 8.14 -2.77
N GLY A 142 0.28 8.60 -3.67
CA GLY A 142 1.60 9.15 -3.31
C GLY A 142 1.51 10.40 -2.43
N LEU A 143 0.60 11.33 -2.75
CA LEU A 143 0.35 12.53 -1.94
C LEU A 143 -0.20 12.19 -0.54
N SER A 144 -1.12 11.22 -0.47
CA SER A 144 -1.67 10.74 0.80
C SER A 144 -0.59 10.06 1.65
N SER A 145 0.19 9.16 1.06
CA SER A 145 1.31 8.46 1.73
C SER A 145 2.37 9.44 2.25
N SER A 146 2.70 10.47 1.46
CA SER A 146 3.65 11.51 1.89
C SER A 146 3.17 12.24 3.15
N THR A 147 1.89 12.60 3.22
CA THR A 147 1.30 13.26 4.40
C THR A 147 1.37 12.35 5.65
N VAL A 148 0.98 11.09 5.51
CA VAL A 148 1.03 10.08 6.57
C VAL A 148 2.47 9.87 7.05
N GLY A 149 3.44 9.78 6.13
CA GLY A 149 4.86 9.64 6.45
C GLY A 149 5.40 10.81 7.27
N VAL A 150 5.02 12.05 6.95
CA VAL A 150 5.43 13.24 7.72
C VAL A 150 4.85 13.23 9.14
N LEU A 151 3.57 12.85 9.30
CA LEU A 151 2.91 12.77 10.60
C LEU A 151 3.44 11.61 11.46
N ALA A 152 3.75 10.47 10.84
CA ALA A 152 4.38 9.35 11.52
C ALA A 152 5.80 9.70 11.97
N GLY A 153 6.60 10.30 11.08
CA GLY A 153 7.94 10.78 11.39
C GLY A 153 7.93 11.82 12.51
N GLN A 154 6.93 12.70 12.54
CA GLN A 154 6.67 13.60 13.67
C GLN A 154 6.46 12.82 14.98
N SER A 155 5.50 11.89 14.97
CA SER A 155 5.11 11.13 16.17
C SER A 155 6.29 10.33 16.74
N ILE A 156 7.12 9.75 15.87
CA ILE A 156 8.33 9.00 16.25
C ILE A 156 9.35 9.97 16.83
N LEU A 157 9.71 11.03 16.10
CA LEU A 157 10.77 11.94 16.46
C LEU A 157 10.48 12.70 17.77
N GLU A 158 9.25 13.18 17.96
CA GLU A 158 8.82 13.83 19.21
C GLU A 158 8.72 12.81 20.36
N GLY A 159 8.34 11.56 20.07
CA GLY A 159 8.33 10.49 21.06
C GLY A 159 9.72 10.11 21.56
N PHE A 160 10.75 10.14 20.69
CA PHE A 160 12.14 9.86 21.05
C PHE A 160 12.86 11.06 21.69
N LEU A 161 12.67 12.28 21.17
CA LEU A 161 13.35 13.48 21.67
C LEU A 161 12.67 14.14 22.87
N GLY A 162 11.41 13.79 23.16
CA GLY A 162 10.61 14.39 24.23
C GLY A 162 10.31 15.88 24.04
N THR A 163 10.69 16.47 22.90
CA THR A 163 10.57 17.91 22.61
C THR A 163 9.89 18.14 21.27
N LYS A 164 9.13 19.24 21.18
CA LYS A 164 8.46 19.65 19.94
C LYS A 164 9.47 20.37 19.03
N LEU A 165 9.82 19.74 17.92
CA LEU A 165 10.67 20.36 16.90
C LEU A 165 9.87 21.25 15.96
N ASN A 166 10.51 22.29 15.42
CA ASN A 166 9.90 23.15 14.41
C ASN A 166 9.50 22.32 13.17
N PRO A 167 8.21 22.35 12.74
CA PRO A 167 7.72 21.57 11.60
C PRO A 167 8.49 21.80 10.30
N TRP A 168 8.98 23.02 10.06
CA TRP A 168 9.71 23.38 8.83
C TRP A 168 11.07 22.71 8.75
N PHE A 169 11.83 22.75 9.84
CA PHE A 169 13.17 22.17 9.90
C PHE A 169 13.11 20.64 9.71
N ARG A 170 12.14 19.98 10.36
CA ARG A 170 11.89 18.55 10.21
C ARG A 170 11.51 18.17 8.77
N ARG A 171 10.62 18.94 8.14
CA ARG A 171 10.17 18.65 6.75
C ARG A 171 11.30 18.79 5.75
N ILE A 172 12.17 19.78 5.91
CA ILE A 172 13.33 19.98 5.03
C ILE A 172 14.32 18.82 5.19
N ILE A 173 14.74 18.49 6.42
CA ILE A 173 15.71 17.43 6.67
C ILE A 173 15.25 16.08 6.12
N LEU A 174 14.02 15.67 6.45
CA LEU A 174 13.51 14.37 6.00
C LEU A 174 13.36 14.31 4.47
N ARG A 175 12.99 15.42 3.84
CA ARG A 175 12.87 15.48 2.38
C ARG A 175 14.23 15.47 1.70
N VAL A 176 15.23 16.14 2.27
CA VAL A 176 16.62 16.11 1.78
C VAL A 176 17.20 14.69 1.89
N ILE A 177 17.04 14.02 3.04
CA ILE A 177 17.53 12.65 3.26
C ILE A 177 16.87 11.64 2.30
N ASN A 178 15.59 11.79 1.97
CA ASN A 178 14.92 10.88 1.03
C ASN A 178 15.17 11.22 -0.45
N VAL A 179 15.19 12.50 -0.81
CA VAL A 179 15.27 12.92 -2.22
C VAL A 179 16.70 12.77 -2.74
N ILE A 180 17.73 13.12 -1.97
CA ILE A 180 19.12 13.09 -2.45
C ILE A 180 19.55 11.69 -2.92
N PRO A 181 19.40 10.60 -2.15
CA PRO A 181 19.82 9.27 -2.59
C PRO A 181 19.06 8.83 -3.84
N THR A 182 17.76 9.11 -3.89
CA THR A 182 16.91 8.77 -5.04
C THR A 182 17.32 9.55 -6.29
N SER A 183 17.57 10.86 -6.17
CA SER A 183 18.05 11.69 -7.29
C SER A 183 19.42 11.27 -7.78
N ILE A 184 20.33 10.87 -6.87
CA ILE A 184 21.64 10.33 -7.25
C ILE A 184 21.49 9.01 -7.99
N ALA A 185 20.68 8.07 -7.47
CA ALA A 185 20.46 6.78 -8.13
C ALA A 185 19.88 6.94 -9.55
N ILE A 186 18.89 7.81 -9.72
CA ILE A 186 18.30 8.12 -11.03
C ILE A 186 19.35 8.78 -11.95
N SER A 187 20.16 9.71 -11.44
CA SER A 187 21.21 10.34 -12.25
C SER A 187 22.28 9.35 -12.73
N LEU A 188 22.48 8.27 -11.99
CA LEU A 188 23.38 7.17 -12.32
C LEU A 188 22.72 6.09 -13.21
N HIS A 189 21.51 6.34 -13.74
CA HIS A 189 20.75 5.41 -14.59
C HIS A 189 20.43 4.06 -13.92
N TYR A 190 20.31 4.02 -12.60
CA TYR A 190 19.68 2.88 -11.95
C TYR A 190 18.16 2.99 -12.11
N ASP A 191 17.58 2.06 -12.89
CA ASP A 191 16.13 1.93 -13.00
C ASP A 191 15.53 1.42 -11.67
N PRO A 192 14.47 2.07 -11.15
CA PRO A 192 13.77 1.64 -9.94
C PRO A 192 12.83 0.45 -10.15
#